data_AF-A0A0A0Z0U1-F1
#
_entry.id   AF-A0A0A0Z0U1-F1
#
_cell.length_a   1.000
_cell.length_b   1.000
_cell.length_c   1.000
_cell.angle_alpha   90.00
_cell.angle_beta   90.00
_cell.angle_gamma   90.00
#
_symmetry.space_group_name_H-M   'P 1'
#
loop_
_entity.id
_entity.type
_entity.pdbx_description
1 polymer ?
#
loop_
_entity_poly.entity_id
_entity_poly.type
_entity_poly.pdbx_seq_one_letter_code
_entity_poly.pdbx_strand_id
1 'polypeptide(L)'
;GESLIPFTFQPLQRLGMIPKMKQSHFVKKYSVTFVQPDGARSQPFYFFNRYDRDTVAQTWQVLRSEFDQMMLDNAREKGAEVREETTVNRLLMEEGRVVGVEATDKSGRTYEVRAPITLDCSGKEAFASNRNGWRIRDPYLNKIAVWTYYRDSKRGEGIDEGDTTVAFVPEKGWYWFIP
;
A
#
# COMPACT_ATOMS: atom_id res chain seq x y z
N GLY A 1 0.22 -6.31 2.17
CA GLY A 1 -0.64 -5.15 1.85
C GLY A 1 -0.75 -4.99 0.35
N GLU A 2 -1.14 -6.07 -0.32
CA GLU A 2 -1.13 -6.23 -1.77
C GLU A 2 -2.46 -5.90 -2.43
N SER A 3 -3.56 -5.90 -1.67
CA SER A 3 -4.89 -5.75 -2.25
C SER A 3 -5.30 -4.29 -2.38
N LEU A 4 -5.28 -3.78 -3.61
CA LEU A 4 -5.77 -2.43 -3.87
C LEU A 4 -7.30 -2.40 -3.86
N ILE A 5 -7.84 -1.18 -3.72
CA ILE A 5 -9.27 -0.89 -3.75
C ILE A 5 -9.61 -0.04 -4.97
N PRO A 6 -10.87 -0.07 -5.48
CA PRO A 6 -11.30 0.71 -6.64
C PRO A 6 -10.83 2.18 -6.67
N PHE A 7 -10.89 2.87 -5.53
CA PHE A 7 -10.55 4.29 -5.44
C PHE A 7 -9.04 4.61 -5.43
N THR A 8 -8.17 3.61 -5.60
CA THR A 8 -6.77 3.87 -5.99
C THR A 8 -6.66 4.27 -7.46
N PHE A 9 -7.69 4.01 -8.28
CA PHE A 9 -7.68 4.31 -9.71
C PHE A 9 -7.45 5.80 -10.00
N GLN A 10 -8.18 6.72 -9.33
CA GLN A 10 -8.07 8.15 -9.64
C GLN A 10 -6.69 8.73 -9.26
N PRO A 11 -6.11 8.44 -8.08
CA PRO A 11 -4.72 8.79 -7.81
C PRO A 11 -3.74 8.25 -8.85
N LEU A 12 -3.85 6.97 -9.21
CA LEU A 12 -2.99 6.35 -10.23
C LEU A 12 -3.17 7.01 -11.60
N GLN A 13 -4.39 7.40 -11.97
CA GLN A 13 -4.67 8.12 -13.20
C GLN A 13 -4.00 9.49 -13.22
N ARG A 14 -4.10 10.26 -12.12
CA ARG A 14 -3.43 11.56 -11.99
C ARG A 14 -1.92 11.45 -12.06
N LEU A 15 -1.35 10.33 -11.59
CA LEU A 15 0.08 10.06 -11.66
C LEU A 15 0.54 9.51 -13.03
N GLY A 16 -0.39 9.26 -13.96
CA GLY A 16 -0.09 8.69 -15.28
C GLY A 16 0.21 7.19 -15.25
N MET A 17 -0.15 6.49 -14.17
CA MET A 17 0.22 5.09 -13.93
C MET A 17 -0.74 4.08 -14.53
N ILE A 18 -1.98 4.46 -14.85
CA ILE A 18 -3.00 3.52 -15.36
C ILE A 18 -2.52 2.72 -16.60
N PRO A 19 -1.87 3.32 -17.62
CA PRO A 19 -1.32 2.54 -18.73
C PRO A 19 -0.30 1.49 -18.28
N LYS A 20 0.63 1.85 -17.38
CA LYS A 20 1.64 0.92 -16.83
C LYS A 20 0.98 -0.21 -16.03
N MET A 21 -0.02 0.12 -15.20
CA MET A 21 -0.78 -0.88 -14.42
C MET A 21 -1.57 -1.84 -15.31
N LYS A 22 -2.20 -1.36 -16.38
CA LYS A 22 -2.93 -2.19 -17.35
C LYS A 22 -2.01 -3.16 -18.10
N GLN A 23 -0.74 -2.79 -18.31
CA GLN A 23 0.29 -3.60 -18.97
C GLN A 23 1.08 -4.50 -18.00
N SER A 24 0.98 -4.24 -16.70
CA SER A 24 1.66 -5.04 -15.67
C SER A 24 1.11 -6.46 -15.60
N HIS A 25 1.90 -7.37 -15.02
CA HIS A 25 1.47 -8.75 -14.75
C HIS A 25 0.63 -8.88 -13.47
N PHE A 26 0.31 -7.77 -12.78
CA PHE A 26 -0.45 -7.83 -11.54
C PHE A 26 -1.85 -8.39 -11.79
N VAL A 27 -2.30 -9.24 -10.86
CA VAL A 27 -3.59 -9.91 -10.99
C VAL A 27 -4.70 -8.88 -10.94
N LYS A 28 -5.62 -8.95 -11.92
CA LYS A 28 -6.78 -8.05 -11.96
C LYS A 28 -7.81 -8.53 -10.94
N LYS A 29 -8.29 -7.58 -10.14
CA LYS A 29 -9.28 -7.76 -9.09
C LYS A 29 -10.55 -7.01 -9.45
N TYR A 30 -11.67 -7.74 -9.46
CA TYR A 30 -12.99 -7.22 -9.81
C TYR A 30 -13.99 -7.30 -8.65
N SER A 31 -13.63 -8.01 -7.57
CA SER A 31 -14.55 -8.32 -6.48
C SER A 31 -13.81 -8.59 -5.15
N VAL A 32 -14.61 -8.76 -4.11
CA VAL A 32 -14.23 -9.34 -2.81
C VAL A 32 -15.27 -10.39 -2.47
N THR A 33 -14.85 -11.50 -1.86
CA THR A 33 -15.71 -12.56 -1.35
C THR A 33 -15.51 -12.71 0.16
N PHE A 34 -16.59 -13.08 0.86
CA PHE A 34 -16.55 -13.33 2.30
C PHE A 34 -16.91 -14.78 2.58
N VAL A 35 -16.18 -15.42 3.49
CA VAL A 35 -16.45 -16.80 3.94
C VAL A 35 -16.90 -16.77 5.39
N GLN A 36 -18.10 -17.27 5.64
CA GLN A 36 -18.71 -17.35 6.96
C GLN A 36 -18.06 -18.44 7.82
N PRO A 37 -18.27 -18.41 9.16
CA PRO A 37 -17.79 -19.45 10.07
C PRO A 37 -18.13 -20.90 9.71
N ASP A 38 -19.26 -21.12 9.03
CA ASP A 38 -19.73 -22.42 8.56
C ASP A 38 -19.09 -22.84 7.21
N GLY A 39 -18.20 -22.01 6.66
CA GLY A 39 -17.55 -22.23 5.37
C GLY A 39 -18.36 -21.73 4.17
N ALA A 40 -19.57 -21.21 4.36
CA ALA A 40 -20.38 -20.68 3.27
C ALA A 40 -19.75 -19.42 2.68
N ARG A 41 -19.61 -19.39 1.35
CA ARG A 41 -19.11 -18.23 0.61
C ARG A 41 -20.26 -17.31 0.23
N SER A 42 -20.04 -16.00 0.36
CA SER A 42 -20.95 -14.99 -0.21
C SER A 42 -20.93 -15.06 -1.73
N GLN A 43 -21.96 -14.49 -2.37
CA GLN A 43 -21.82 -14.05 -3.76
C GLN A 43 -20.68 -13.02 -3.86
N PRO A 44 -19.91 -12.97 -4.97
CA PRO A 44 -18.86 -11.98 -5.13
C PRO A 44 -19.42 -10.56 -5.16
N PHE A 45 -18.80 -9.67 -4.38
CA PHE A 45 -19.13 -8.25 -4.40
C PHE A 45 -18.41 -7.58 -5.56
N TYR A 46 -18.97 -7.72 -6.76
CA TYR A 46 -18.40 -7.12 -7.98
C TYR A 46 -18.46 -5.60 -7.96
N PHE A 47 -17.32 -4.95 -8.20
CA PHE A 47 -17.23 -3.49 -8.19
C PHE A 47 -18.02 -2.85 -9.34
N PHE A 48 -18.15 -3.55 -10.47
CA PHE A 48 -18.89 -3.08 -11.63
C PHE A 48 -20.41 -3.04 -11.46
N ASN A 49 -20.93 -3.54 -10.34
CA ASN A 49 -22.33 -3.35 -9.99
C ASN A 49 -22.62 -1.91 -9.55
N ARG A 50 -21.57 -1.14 -9.22
CA ARG A 50 -21.69 0.25 -8.74
C ARG A 50 -20.86 1.25 -9.55
N TYR A 51 -19.80 0.79 -10.23
CA TYR A 51 -18.85 1.65 -10.91
C TYR A 51 -18.64 1.22 -12.37
N ASP A 52 -18.10 2.14 -13.16
CA ASP A 52 -17.78 1.92 -14.57
C ASP A 52 -16.72 0.82 -14.75
N ARG A 53 -16.99 -0.11 -15.69
CA ARG A 53 -16.20 -1.32 -15.96
C ARG A 53 -14.82 -1.02 -16.54
N ASP A 54 -14.69 0.06 -17.29
CA ASP A 54 -13.47 0.39 -18.03
C ASP A 54 -12.48 1.22 -17.19
N THR A 55 -12.92 1.62 -16.00
CA THR A 55 -12.17 2.48 -15.07
C THR A 55 -12.12 1.91 -13.64
N VAL A 56 -12.94 2.45 -12.74
CA VAL A 56 -12.85 2.27 -11.28
C VAL A 56 -13.20 0.85 -10.83
N ALA A 57 -14.03 0.13 -11.60
CA ALA A 57 -14.48 -1.21 -11.22
C ALA A 57 -13.43 -2.32 -11.35
N GLN A 58 -12.22 -2.01 -11.82
CA GLN A 58 -11.10 -2.94 -11.85
C GLN A 58 -9.92 -2.35 -11.06
N THR A 59 -9.38 -3.13 -10.13
CA THR A 59 -8.17 -2.80 -9.38
C THR A 59 -7.21 -3.99 -9.38
N TRP A 60 -6.07 -3.92 -8.68
CA TRP A 60 -5.02 -4.94 -8.78
C TRP A 60 -4.68 -5.58 -7.43
N GLN A 61 -4.30 -6.84 -7.48
CA GLN A 61 -3.47 -7.47 -6.45
C GLN A 61 -2.02 -7.25 -6.86
N VAL A 62 -1.24 -6.56 -6.03
CA VAL A 62 0.12 -6.11 -6.40
C VAL A 62 1.17 -6.71 -5.48
N LEU A 63 2.29 -7.18 -6.05
CA LEU A 63 3.46 -7.43 -5.24
C LEU A 63 4.07 -6.08 -4.84
N ARG A 64 4.11 -5.80 -3.52
CA ARG A 64 4.45 -4.46 -3.04
C ARG A 64 5.86 -3.99 -3.39
N SER A 65 6.84 -4.89 -3.44
CA SER A 65 8.20 -4.53 -3.86
C SER A 65 8.24 -3.97 -5.28
N GLU A 66 7.52 -4.60 -6.21
CA GLU A 66 7.48 -4.17 -7.60
C GLU A 66 6.59 -2.95 -7.80
N PHE A 67 5.43 -2.92 -7.14
CA PHE A 67 4.53 -1.79 -7.23
C PHE A 67 5.15 -0.51 -6.65
N ASP A 68 5.78 -0.60 -5.48
CA ASP A 68 6.44 0.56 -4.86
C ASP A 68 7.61 1.04 -5.73
N GLN A 69 8.39 0.12 -6.32
CA GLN A 69 9.44 0.48 -7.27
C GLN A 69 8.88 1.19 -8.51
N MET A 70 7.82 0.65 -9.11
CA MET A 70 7.15 1.28 -10.26
C MET A 70 6.68 2.71 -9.94
N MET A 71 6.16 2.94 -8.74
CA MET A 71 5.75 4.28 -8.29
C MET A 71 6.95 5.21 -8.10
N LEU A 72 8.04 4.70 -7.55
CA LEU A 72 9.28 5.45 -7.31
C LEU A 72 9.97 5.83 -8.63
N ASP A 73 10.02 4.91 -9.59
CA ASP A 73 10.56 5.17 -10.93
C ASP A 73 9.71 6.17 -11.69
N ASN A 74 8.38 6.08 -11.57
CA ASN A 74 7.50 7.12 -12.12
C ASN A 74 7.78 8.49 -11.50
N ALA A 75 8.07 8.59 -10.20
CA ALA A 75 8.44 9.85 -9.58
C ALA A 75 9.75 10.41 -10.19
N ARG A 76 10.76 9.56 -10.41
CA ARG A 76 12.01 9.95 -11.11
C ARG A 76 11.75 10.44 -12.52
N GLU A 77 10.94 9.72 -13.29
CA GLU A 77 10.56 10.10 -14.66
C GLU A 77 9.84 11.46 -14.71
N LYS A 78 9.14 11.84 -13.64
CA LYS A 78 8.48 13.14 -13.48
C LYS A 78 9.40 14.23 -12.90
N GLY A 79 10.68 13.93 -12.69
CA GLY A 79 11.70 14.89 -12.27
C GLY A 79 11.95 14.95 -10.77
N ALA A 80 11.39 14.04 -9.97
CA ALA A 80 11.75 13.95 -8.56
C ALA A 80 13.17 13.41 -8.41
N GLU A 81 13.97 14.05 -7.56
CA GLU A 81 15.23 13.47 -7.12
C GLU A 81 14.93 12.37 -6.09
N VAL A 82 15.34 11.14 -6.40
CA VAL A 82 15.15 9.98 -5.51
C VAL A 82 16.50 9.45 -5.08
N ARG A 83 16.71 9.38 -3.76
CA ARG A 83 17.90 8.83 -3.11
C ARG A 83 17.52 7.58 -2.32
N GLU A 84 17.82 6.41 -2.88
CA GLU A 84 17.68 5.14 -2.16
C GLU A 84 18.87 4.92 -1.22
N GLU A 85 18.77 3.89 -0.36
CA GLU A 85 19.82 3.55 0.62
C GLU A 85 20.27 4.76 1.47
N THR A 86 19.33 5.67 1.76
CA THR A 86 19.55 6.93 2.46
C THR A 86 18.59 7.02 3.64
N THR A 87 19.11 6.91 4.86
CA THR A 87 18.30 6.91 6.09
C THR A 87 18.21 8.32 6.65
N VAL A 88 17.00 8.79 6.93
CA VAL A 88 16.77 10.06 7.65
C VAL A 88 16.96 9.84 9.15
N ASN A 89 17.88 10.59 9.75
CA ASN A 89 18.29 10.43 11.15
C ASN A 89 17.59 11.40 12.09
N ARG A 90 17.33 12.64 11.67
CA ARG A 90 16.60 13.65 12.46
C ARG A 90 16.00 14.75 11.58
N LEU A 91 14.98 15.42 12.11
CA LEU A 91 14.46 16.67 11.56
C LEU A 91 15.40 17.82 11.95
N LEU A 92 15.64 18.73 11.01
CA LEU A 92 16.30 20.01 11.29
C LEU A 92 15.24 21.02 11.67
N MET A 93 15.46 21.76 12.77
CA MET A 93 14.53 22.77 13.24
C MET A 93 15.21 24.10 13.49
N GLU A 94 14.54 25.18 13.08
CA GLU A 94 14.93 26.57 13.35
C GLU A 94 13.69 27.36 13.75
N GLU A 95 13.78 28.11 14.85
CA GLU A 95 12.68 28.96 15.34
C GLU A 95 11.34 28.21 15.48
N GLY A 96 11.39 26.93 15.87
CA GLY A 96 10.21 26.08 16.02
C GLY A 96 9.64 25.52 14.71
N ARG A 97 10.28 25.75 13.56
CA ARG A 97 9.86 25.24 12.24
C ARG A 97 10.81 24.15 11.74
N VAL A 98 10.25 23.11 11.11
CA VAL A 98 11.04 22.12 10.38
C VAL A 98 11.59 22.76 9.10
N VAL A 99 12.90 22.66 8.91
CA VAL A 99 13.63 23.27 7.78
C VAL A 99 14.38 22.26 6.91
N GLY A 100 14.20 20.98 7.19
CA GLY A 100 14.86 19.89 6.47
C GLY A 100 15.11 18.66 7.32
N VAL A 101 16.06 17.84 6.86
CA VAL A 101 16.47 16.59 7.50
C VAL A 101 17.98 16.43 7.47
N GLU A 102 18.51 15.73 8.47
CA GLU A 102 19.82 15.12 8.40
C GLU A 102 19.66 13.66 7.97
N ALA A 103 20.48 13.21 7.02
CA ALA A 103 20.43 11.87 6.48
C ALA A 103 21.83 11.25 6.37
N THR A 104 21.89 9.92 6.42
CA THR A 104 23.10 9.13 6.17
C THR A 104 22.90 8.25 4.94
N ASP A 105 23.82 8.32 3.98
CA ASP A 105 23.83 7.44 2.81
C ASP A 105 24.49 6.08 3.10
N LYS A 106 24.44 5.18 2.11
CA LYS A 106 25.05 3.85 2.19
C LYS A 106 26.56 3.81 2.44
N SER A 107 27.28 4.89 2.18
CA SER A 107 28.72 4.99 2.48
C SER A 107 29.00 5.34 3.94
N GLY A 108 27.94 5.63 4.72
CA GLY A 108 28.04 6.12 6.10
C GLY A 108 28.24 7.63 6.18
N ARG A 109 28.21 8.35 5.05
CA ARG A 109 28.34 9.81 5.05
C ARG A 109 27.04 10.45 5.52
N THR A 110 27.16 11.32 6.50
CA THR A 110 26.03 12.11 7.03
C THR A 110 26.03 13.52 6.43
N TYR A 111 24.86 14.01 6.05
CA TYR A 111 24.68 15.33 5.45
C TYR A 111 23.27 15.89 5.70
N GLU A 112 23.11 17.20 5.51
CA GLU A 112 21.82 17.89 5.61
C GLU A 112 21.15 18.05 4.25
N VAL A 113 19.82 17.94 4.23
CA VAL A 113 18.95 18.31 3.12
C VAL A 113 17.94 19.32 3.64
N ARG A 114 18.02 20.56 3.15
CA ARG A 114 17.14 21.66 3.60
C ARG A 114 16.00 21.86 2.61
N ALA A 115 14.81 22.12 3.13
CA ALA A 115 13.61 22.33 2.34
C ALA A 115 12.63 23.28 3.05
N PRO A 116 11.82 24.06 2.30
CA PRO A 116 10.78 24.89 2.89
C PRO A 116 9.65 24.06 3.52
N ILE A 117 9.40 22.86 2.98
CA ILE A 117 8.38 21.92 3.45
C ILE A 117 9.01 20.53 3.49
N THR A 118 8.76 19.79 4.58
CA THR A 118 9.18 18.40 4.75
C THR A 118 7.96 17.55 5.07
N LEU A 119 7.77 16.47 4.31
CA LEU A 119 6.65 15.54 4.49
C LEU A 119 7.20 14.22 5.06
N ASP A 120 6.65 13.77 6.19
CA ASP A 120 6.97 12.46 6.75
C ASP A 120 6.10 11.38 6.08
N CYS A 121 6.72 10.61 5.20
CA CYS A 121 6.11 9.48 4.50
C CYS A 121 6.67 8.12 4.98
N SER A 122 7.20 8.04 6.21
CA SER A 122 7.87 6.84 6.77
C SER A 122 6.95 5.65 7.11
N GLY A 123 5.65 5.76 6.82
CA GLY A 123 4.68 4.70 7.05
C GLY A 123 4.50 4.38 8.55
N LYS A 124 4.53 3.08 8.89
CA LYS A 124 4.28 2.59 10.27
C LYS A 124 5.27 3.14 11.30
N GLU A 125 6.49 3.43 10.87
CA GLU A 125 7.56 3.95 11.72
C GLU A 125 7.27 5.36 12.22
N ALA A 126 6.37 6.11 11.53
CA ALA A 126 5.81 7.38 11.98
C ALA A 126 6.88 8.34 12.56
N PHE A 127 7.98 8.50 11.83
CA PHE A 127 9.23 9.09 12.28
C PHE A 127 9.08 10.41 13.04
N ALA A 128 8.40 11.40 12.44
CA ALA A 128 8.19 12.71 13.03
C ALA A 128 7.20 12.64 14.20
N SER A 129 6.11 11.89 14.03
CA SER A 129 5.07 11.77 15.07
C SER A 129 5.59 11.13 16.35
N ASN A 130 6.44 10.09 16.22
CA ASN A 130 7.06 9.43 17.36
C ASN A 130 8.03 10.38 18.10
N ARG A 131 8.87 11.10 17.37
CA ARG A 131 9.86 12.02 17.97
C ARG A 131 9.22 13.20 18.69
N ASN A 132 8.08 13.67 18.21
CA ASN A 132 7.33 14.73 18.84
C ASN A 132 6.34 14.24 19.92
N GLY A 133 6.27 12.93 20.16
CA GLY A 133 5.36 12.35 21.15
C GLY A 133 3.87 12.47 20.79
N TRP A 134 3.54 12.61 19.50
CA TRP A 134 2.16 12.79 19.03
C TRP A 134 1.40 11.48 18.81
N ARG A 135 2.09 10.34 18.81
CA ARG A 135 1.48 9.06 18.50
C ARG A 135 0.59 8.59 19.65
N ILE A 136 -0.71 8.52 19.38
CA ILE A 136 -1.71 7.98 20.30
C ILE A 136 -2.15 6.62 19.79
N ARG A 137 -2.15 5.61 20.66
CA ARG A 137 -2.62 4.27 20.33
C ARG A 137 -4.13 4.23 20.34
N ASP A 138 -4.72 3.60 19.32
CA ASP A 138 -6.15 3.29 19.33
C ASP A 138 -6.45 2.21 20.41
N PRO A 139 -7.37 2.47 21.34
CA PRO A 139 -7.66 1.55 22.44
C PRO A 139 -8.41 0.28 22.03
N TYR A 140 -9.04 0.26 20.85
CA TYR A 140 -9.86 -0.85 20.37
C TYR A 140 -9.15 -1.69 19.30
N LEU A 141 -8.28 -1.06 18.50
CA LEU A 141 -7.55 -1.70 17.39
C LEU A 141 -6.22 -2.33 17.84
N ASN A 142 -6.28 -3.16 18.88
CA ASN A 142 -5.14 -3.99 19.30
C ASN A 142 -5.10 -5.31 18.52
N LYS A 143 -4.70 -5.25 17.25
CA LYS A 143 -4.66 -6.40 16.34
C LYS A 143 -3.24 -6.79 15.98
N ILE A 144 -3.05 -8.08 15.69
CA ILE A 144 -1.80 -8.67 15.20
C ILE A 144 -2.15 -9.43 13.92
N ALA A 145 -1.22 -9.45 12.97
CA ALA A 145 -1.35 -10.27 11.77
C ALA A 145 -0.12 -11.16 11.62
N VAL A 146 -0.35 -12.43 11.27
CA VAL A 146 0.68 -13.39 10.89
C VAL A 146 0.36 -13.84 9.46
N TRP A 147 1.34 -13.81 8.58
CA TRP A 147 1.12 -14.04 7.15
C TRP A 147 2.35 -14.70 6.52
N THR A 148 2.12 -15.37 5.39
CA THR A 148 3.16 -15.96 4.54
C THR A 148 2.63 -16.09 3.10
N TYR A 149 3.49 -16.46 2.17
CA TYR A 149 3.13 -16.76 0.79
C TYR A 149 2.98 -18.27 0.59
N TYR A 150 2.05 -18.65 -0.28
CA TYR A 150 1.82 -20.02 -0.71
C TYR A 150 1.93 -20.12 -2.23
N ARG A 151 2.49 -21.22 -2.73
CA ARG A 151 2.52 -21.54 -4.16
C ARG A 151 1.41 -22.53 -4.49
N ASP A 152 0.94 -22.53 -5.73
CA ASP A 152 -0.02 -23.49 -6.28
C ASP A 152 -1.34 -23.56 -5.48
N SER A 153 -1.72 -22.43 -4.87
CA SER A 153 -2.98 -22.30 -4.15
C SER A 153 -4.17 -22.29 -5.12
N LYS A 154 -5.28 -22.92 -4.71
CA LYS A 154 -6.54 -22.90 -5.47
C LYS A 154 -7.10 -21.47 -5.51
N ARG A 155 -7.53 -21.04 -6.69
CA ARG A 155 -8.16 -19.74 -6.95
C ARG A 155 -9.56 -19.94 -7.52
N GLY A 156 -10.34 -18.86 -7.57
CA GLY A 156 -11.57 -18.84 -8.38
C GLY A 156 -11.27 -19.05 -9.87
N GLU A 157 -12.31 -19.32 -10.65
CA GLU A 157 -12.20 -19.47 -12.10
C GLU A 157 -12.57 -18.15 -12.80
N GLY A 158 -12.00 -17.94 -13.99
CA GLY A 158 -12.34 -16.78 -14.83
C GLY A 158 -12.13 -15.45 -14.11
N ILE A 159 -13.17 -14.61 -14.08
CA ILE A 159 -13.10 -13.25 -13.51
C ILE A 159 -12.82 -13.23 -12.00
N ASP A 160 -13.08 -14.34 -11.30
CA ASP A 160 -12.92 -14.46 -9.86
C ASP A 160 -11.53 -14.97 -9.43
N GLU A 161 -10.63 -15.26 -10.39
CA GLU A 161 -9.26 -15.72 -10.07
C GLU A 161 -8.45 -14.74 -9.23
N GLY A 162 -8.79 -13.44 -9.32
CA GLY A 162 -8.13 -12.33 -8.64
C GLY A 162 -8.90 -11.78 -7.45
N ASP A 163 -9.98 -12.43 -7.03
CA ASP A 163 -10.79 -11.97 -5.90
C ASP A 163 -9.96 -11.90 -4.61
N THR A 164 -10.36 -11.01 -3.71
CA THR A 164 -9.86 -11.09 -2.33
C THR A 164 -10.86 -11.90 -1.54
N THR A 165 -10.41 -13.03 -0.97
CA THR A 165 -11.24 -13.79 -0.04
C THR A 165 -10.94 -13.33 1.38
N VAL A 166 -11.98 -12.94 2.12
CA VAL A 166 -11.92 -12.62 3.56
C VAL A 166 -12.71 -13.68 4.30
N ALA A 167 -12.03 -14.51 5.08
CA ALA A 167 -12.66 -15.66 5.73
C ALA A 167 -12.64 -15.50 7.25
N PHE A 168 -13.81 -15.61 7.87
CA PHE A 168 -13.99 -15.50 9.31
C PHE A 168 -13.51 -16.76 10.01
N VAL A 169 -12.78 -16.57 11.11
CA VAL A 169 -12.31 -17.65 11.98
C VAL A 169 -12.91 -17.43 13.36
N PRO A 170 -13.84 -18.31 13.81
CA PRO A 170 -14.46 -18.20 15.12
C PRO A 170 -13.44 -17.97 16.23
N GLU A 171 -13.71 -16.98 17.08
CA GLU A 171 -12.90 -16.63 18.26
C GLU A 171 -11.46 -16.17 17.97
N LYS A 172 -11.03 -16.14 16.69
CA LYS A 172 -9.65 -15.84 16.28
C LYS A 172 -9.54 -14.65 15.32
N GLY A 173 -10.64 -14.22 14.72
CA GLY A 173 -10.69 -13.06 13.82
C GLY A 173 -11.00 -13.48 12.38
N TRP A 174 -10.11 -13.16 11.46
CA TRP A 174 -10.27 -13.46 10.03
C TRP A 174 -8.91 -13.62 9.37
N TYR A 175 -8.86 -14.29 8.22
CA TYR A 175 -7.68 -14.31 7.35
C TYR A 175 -8.03 -13.78 5.97
N TRP A 176 -7.03 -13.19 5.31
CA TRP A 176 -7.12 -12.83 3.90
C TRP A 176 -6.46 -13.91 3.05
N PHE A 177 -7.01 -14.10 1.85
CA PHE A 177 -6.33 -14.74 0.75
C PHE A 177 -6.30 -13.76 -0.42
N ILE A 178 -5.10 -13.43 -0.86
CA ILE A 178 -4.82 -12.46 -1.92
C ILE A 178 -3.99 -13.19 -2.99
N PRO A 179 -4.50 -13.31 -4.23
CA PRO A 179 -3.80 -13.90 -5.37
C PRO A 179 -2.53 -13.16 -5.79
#